data_AF-A0A7X0ISA0-F1
#
_entry.id   AF-A0A7X0ISA0-F1
#
_cell.length_a   1.000
_cell.length_b   1.000
_cell.length_c   1.000
_cell.angle_alpha   90.00
_cell.angle_beta   90.00
_cell.angle_gamma   90.00
#
_symmetry.space_group_name_H-M   'P 1'
#
loop_
_entity.id
_entity.type
_entity.pdbx_description
1 polymer ?
#
loop_
_entity_poly.entity_id
_entity_poly.type
_entity_poly.pdbx_seq_one_letter_code
_entity_poly.pdbx_strand_id
1 'polypeptide(L)'
;MPYMIDIDQYGQFETARQGKKAMILTPALCRAARGFLDWTQMDLADRSGVSRSTIRDYEGDRHSLHRATEAQLRLALETGGIVFFRIDGHKIGICLKTPTTDALTPAHTESCEILSISGDQDPIPRKTGQ
;
A
#
# COMPACT_ATOMS: atom_id res chain seq x y z
N MET A 1 -18.46 -61.26 6.86
CA MET A 1 -18.57 -60.33 5.69
C MET A 1 -20.04 -59.97 5.55
N PRO A 2 -20.46 -58.71 5.27
CA PRO A 2 -19.69 -57.50 4.93
C PRO A 2 -20.18 -56.18 5.62
N TYR A 3 -19.40 -55.11 5.41
CA TYR A 3 -19.61 -53.63 5.48
C TYR A 3 -20.30 -53.01 6.74
N MET A 4 -19.71 -52.14 7.57
CA MET A 4 -18.91 -50.91 7.35
C MET A 4 -19.61 -49.88 6.45
N ILE A 5 -20.28 -48.90 7.06
CA ILE A 5 -19.88 -47.49 7.14
C ILE A 5 -20.91 -46.79 8.06
N ASP A 6 -20.48 -46.39 9.25
CA ASP A 6 -21.12 -45.32 10.03
C ASP A 6 -20.92 -44.03 9.24
N ILE A 7 -22.00 -43.45 8.71
CA ILE A 7 -22.02 -42.06 8.27
C ILE A 7 -22.73 -41.30 9.37
N ASP A 8 -21.92 -40.66 10.21
CA ASP A 8 -22.34 -39.58 11.05
C ASP A 8 -22.95 -38.48 10.17
N GLN A 9 -24.28 -38.39 10.11
CA GLN A 9 -24.94 -37.21 9.57
C GLN A 9 -24.99 -36.12 10.66
N TYR A 10 -23.81 -35.73 11.16
CA TYR A 10 -23.66 -34.59 12.05
C TYR A 10 -24.28 -33.38 11.37
N GLY A 11 -25.31 -32.86 12.05
CA GLY A 11 -25.49 -31.43 12.28
C GLY A 11 -25.61 -30.61 11.01
N GLN A 12 -26.86 -30.27 10.70
CA GLN A 12 -27.25 -28.93 10.26
C GLN A 12 -26.18 -27.89 10.64
N PHE A 13 -25.25 -27.57 9.75
CA PHE A 13 -24.44 -26.37 9.87
C PHE A 13 -25.33 -25.23 9.42
N GLU A 14 -26.34 -24.95 10.24
CA GLU A 14 -26.90 -23.62 10.35
C GLU A 14 -25.69 -22.72 10.57
N THR A 15 -25.26 -22.05 9.50
CA THR A 15 -24.16 -21.10 9.55
C THR A 15 -24.66 -19.99 10.45
N ALA A 16 -24.36 -20.18 11.74
CA ALA A 16 -24.78 -19.35 12.81
C ALA A 16 -24.45 -17.92 12.41
N ARG A 17 -25.46 -17.07 12.57
CA ARG A 17 -25.40 -15.62 12.43
C ARG A 17 -24.29 -15.08 13.35
N GLN A 18 -23.04 -15.20 12.91
CA GLN A 18 -21.92 -14.51 13.52
C GLN A 18 -22.14 -13.06 13.13
N GLY A 19 -22.70 -12.30 14.07
CA GLY A 19 -23.02 -10.88 13.89
C GLY A 19 -21.91 -10.22 13.10
N LYS A 20 -22.28 -9.60 11.97
CA LYS A 20 -21.45 -8.82 11.06
C LYS A 20 -20.78 -7.70 11.85
N LYS A 21 -19.83 -8.02 12.72
CA LYS A 21 -18.96 -7.06 13.39
C LYS A 21 -18.26 -6.37 12.23
N ALA A 22 -18.40 -5.06 12.12
CA ALA A 22 -17.99 -4.30 10.94
C ALA A 22 -16.53 -4.65 10.60
N MET A 23 -16.33 -5.48 9.58
CA MET A 23 -15.01 -5.68 9.01
C MET A 23 -14.66 -4.37 8.34
N ILE A 24 -13.54 -3.81 8.74
CA ILE A 24 -13.08 -2.52 8.22
C ILE A 24 -12.52 -2.74 6.82
N LEU A 25 -11.94 -3.92 6.59
CA LEU A 25 -11.50 -4.34 5.27
C LEU A 25 -12.64 -5.11 4.59
N THR A 26 -13.14 -4.57 3.48
CA THR A 26 -14.02 -5.31 2.57
C THR A 26 -13.20 -5.87 1.40
N PRO A 27 -13.66 -6.93 0.71
CA PRO A 27 -12.96 -7.45 -0.47
C PRO A 27 -12.69 -6.39 -1.54
N ALA A 28 -13.66 -5.49 -1.78
CA ALA A 28 -13.50 -4.38 -2.72
C ALA A 28 -12.41 -3.40 -2.25
N LEU A 29 -12.37 -3.09 -0.95
CA LEU A 29 -11.37 -2.19 -0.39
C LEU A 29 -9.97 -2.79 -0.43
N CYS A 30 -9.84 -4.11 -0.21
CA CYS A 30 -8.59 -4.83 -0.35
C CYS A 30 -8.02 -4.71 -1.77
N ARG A 31 -8.85 -4.96 -2.80
CA ARG A 31 -8.45 -4.80 -4.21
C ARG A 31 -8.07 -3.35 -4.53
N ALA A 32 -8.84 -2.39 -4.03
CA ALA A 32 -8.56 -0.98 -4.24
C ALA A 32 -7.23 -0.57 -3.60
N ALA A 33 -7.02 -0.88 -2.33
CA ALA A 33 -5.78 -0.58 -1.60
C ALA A 33 -4.57 -1.23 -2.26
N ARG A 34 -4.73 -2.48 -2.74
CA ARG A 34 -3.68 -3.18 -3.48
C ARG A 34 -3.37 -2.49 -4.82
N GLY A 35 -4.38 -2.02 -5.53
CA GLY A 35 -4.23 -1.21 -6.74
C GLY A 35 -3.54 0.13 -6.48
N PHE A 36 -3.83 0.79 -5.36
CA PHE A 36 -3.13 2.03 -4.97
C PHE A 36 -1.63 1.85 -4.73
N LEU A 37 -1.22 0.64 -4.35
CA LEU A 37 0.17 0.32 -4.06
C LEU A 37 0.88 -0.39 -5.23
N ASP A 38 0.19 -0.58 -6.36
CA ASP A 38 0.64 -1.40 -7.49
C ASP A 38 1.09 -2.82 -7.08
N TRP A 39 0.46 -3.39 -6.07
CA TRP A 39 0.80 -4.72 -5.54
C TRP A 39 0.07 -5.84 -6.28
N THR A 40 0.75 -6.97 -6.47
CA THR A 40 0.11 -8.23 -6.87
C THR A 40 -0.48 -8.94 -5.65
N GLN A 41 -1.29 -9.99 -5.89
CA GLN A 41 -1.78 -10.85 -4.81
C GLN A 41 -0.62 -11.55 -4.07
N MET A 42 0.52 -11.78 -4.75
CA MET A 42 1.70 -12.37 -4.13
C MET A 42 2.40 -11.36 -3.23
N ASP A 43 2.56 -10.10 -3.67
CA ASP A 43 3.18 -9.06 -2.84
C ASP A 43 2.43 -8.84 -1.53
N LEU A 44 1.09 -8.87 -1.58
CA LEU A 44 0.27 -8.78 -0.38
C LEU A 44 0.42 -10.04 0.50
N ALA A 45 0.54 -11.22 -0.09
CA ALA A 45 0.77 -12.46 0.65
C ALA A 45 2.10 -12.40 1.43
N ASP A 46 3.17 -12.02 0.74
CA ASP A 46 4.52 -11.95 1.30
C ASP A 46 4.61 -10.92 2.45
N ARG A 47 3.94 -9.77 2.29
CA ARG A 47 3.95 -8.69 3.30
C ARG A 47 3.03 -8.94 4.50
N SER A 48 1.93 -9.68 4.30
CA SER A 48 0.95 -9.95 5.36
C SER A 48 1.17 -11.28 6.09
N GLY A 49 1.98 -12.18 5.52
CA GLY A 49 2.14 -13.55 6.01
C GLY A 49 0.89 -14.42 5.82
N VAL A 50 -0.04 -13.99 4.95
CA VAL A 50 -1.27 -14.70 4.61
C VAL A 50 -1.06 -15.41 3.27
N SER A 51 -1.57 -16.63 3.13
CA SER A 51 -1.40 -17.38 1.88
C SER A 51 -2.07 -16.67 0.69
N ARG A 52 -1.45 -16.76 -0.49
CA ARG A 52 -2.01 -16.19 -1.74
C ARG A 52 -3.42 -16.73 -2.04
N SER A 53 -3.69 -18.01 -1.77
CA SER A 53 -5.01 -18.60 -1.98
C SER A 53 -6.06 -17.96 -1.07
N THR A 54 -5.74 -17.74 0.21
CA THR A 54 -6.63 -17.04 1.15
C THR A 54 -6.94 -15.62 0.66
N ILE A 55 -5.94 -14.88 0.16
CA ILE A 55 -6.15 -13.53 -0.40
C ILE A 55 -7.05 -13.58 -1.63
N ARG A 56 -6.78 -14.49 -2.57
CA ARG A 56 -7.60 -14.66 -3.78
C ARG A 56 -9.05 -14.99 -3.43
N ASP A 57 -9.27 -15.91 -2.50
CA ASP A 57 -10.60 -16.38 -2.14
C ASP A 57 -11.38 -15.28 -1.39
N TYR A 58 -10.69 -14.49 -0.57
CA TYR A 58 -11.25 -13.30 0.07
C TYR A 58 -11.56 -12.19 -0.93
N GLU A 59 -10.62 -11.83 -1.81
CA GLU A 59 -10.87 -10.85 -2.88
C GLU A 59 -11.99 -11.30 -3.82
N GLY A 60 -12.24 -12.60 -3.95
CA GLY A 60 -13.34 -13.17 -4.73
C GLY A 60 -14.68 -13.21 -4.01
N ASP A 61 -14.80 -12.68 -2.79
CA ASP A 61 -15.99 -12.70 -1.93
C ASP A 61 -16.53 -14.12 -1.65
N ARG A 62 -15.63 -15.13 -1.68
CA ARG A 62 -15.99 -16.54 -1.46
C ARG A 62 -15.95 -16.93 0.02
N HIS A 63 -15.19 -16.19 0.83
CA HIS A 63 -15.02 -16.49 2.25
C HIS A 63 -14.86 -15.22 3.08
N SER A 64 -15.49 -15.18 4.25
CA SER A 64 -15.24 -14.14 5.24
C SER A 64 -13.92 -14.44 5.97
N LEU A 65 -13.05 -13.44 6.08
CA LEU A 65 -11.80 -13.64 6.81
C LEU A 65 -12.02 -13.73 8.31
N HIS A 66 -11.17 -14.52 8.95
CA HIS A 66 -11.03 -14.48 10.41
C HIS A 66 -10.45 -13.12 10.85
N ARG A 67 -10.76 -12.69 12.08
CA ARG A 67 -10.34 -11.39 12.61
C ARG A 67 -8.83 -11.18 12.62
N ALA A 68 -8.09 -12.23 12.95
CA ALA A 68 -6.63 -12.19 12.94
C ALA A 68 -6.09 -11.93 11.53
N THR A 69 -6.62 -12.65 10.53
CA THR A 69 -6.21 -12.52 9.13
C THR A 69 -6.59 -11.15 8.54
N GLU A 70 -7.77 -10.64 8.89
CA GLU A 70 -8.18 -9.27 8.53
C GLU A 70 -7.18 -8.23 9.08
N ALA A 71 -6.76 -8.39 10.34
CA ALA A 71 -5.80 -7.49 10.96
C ALA A 71 -4.41 -7.56 10.31
N GLN A 72 -3.95 -8.75 9.91
CA GLN A 72 -2.68 -8.93 9.20
C GLN A 72 -2.68 -8.22 7.83
N LEU A 73 -3.74 -8.41 7.04
CA LEU A 73 -3.87 -7.74 5.74
C LEU A 73 -3.95 -6.23 5.90
N ARG A 74 -4.75 -5.76 6.87
CA ARG A 74 -4.85 -4.33 7.17
C ARG A 74 -3.51 -3.74 7.55
N LEU A 75 -2.77 -4.38 8.46
CA LEU A 75 -1.47 -3.91 8.91
C LEU A 75 -0.46 -3.86 7.76
N ALA A 76 -0.46 -4.87 6.88
CA ALA A 76 0.42 -4.89 5.71
C ALA A 76 0.14 -3.73 4.75
N LEU A 77 -1.14 -3.45 4.47
CA LEU A 77 -1.55 -2.32 3.64
C LEU A 77 -1.22 -0.97 4.31
N GLU A 78 -1.43 -0.86 5.63
CA GLU A 78 -1.06 0.33 6.39
C GLU A 78 0.44 0.60 6.39
N THR A 79 1.23 -0.46 6.52
CA THR A 79 2.70 -0.41 6.40
C THR A 79 3.14 -0.05 4.98
N GLY A 80 2.36 -0.44 3.98
CA GLY A 80 2.56 -0.04 2.57
C GLY A 80 2.29 1.45 2.30
N GLY A 81 1.72 2.17 3.26
CA GLY A 81 1.39 3.59 3.11
C GLY A 81 -0.08 3.86 2.83
N ILE A 82 -0.98 2.89 3.00
CA ILE A 82 -2.43 3.12 2.94
C ILE A 82 -2.94 3.55 4.31
N VAL A 83 -3.87 4.49 4.36
CA VAL A 83 -4.59 4.85 5.59
C VAL A 83 -6.06 4.56 5.40
N PHE A 84 -6.62 3.73 6.29
CA PHE A 84 -8.04 3.46 6.35
C PHE A 84 -8.73 4.45 7.29
N PHE A 85 -9.79 5.09 6.82
CA PHE A 85 -10.59 6.00 7.66
C PHE A 85 -12.08 5.74 7.46
N ARG A 86 -12.85 5.99 8.52
CA ARG A 86 -14.31 5.84 8.50
C ARG A 86 -14.94 7.17 8.10
N ILE A 87 -15.87 7.10 7.17
CA ILE A 87 -16.72 8.22 6.73
C ILE A 87 -18.12 7.99 7.32
N ASP A 88 -18.85 9.07 7.57
CA ASP A 88 -20.22 9.01 8.06
C ASP A 88 -21.11 8.06 7.25
N GLY A 89 -22.01 7.36 7.94
CA GLY A 89 -22.90 6.37 7.32
C GLY A 89 -22.24 5.02 7.03
N HIS A 90 -21.31 4.56 7.89
CA HIS A 90 -20.65 3.24 7.80
C HIS A 90 -19.78 3.02 6.56
N LYS A 91 -19.40 4.10 5.86
CA LYS A 91 -18.52 4.02 4.70
C LYS A 91 -17.06 4.01 5.16
N ILE A 92 -16.19 3.38 4.37
CA ILE A 92 -14.76 3.29 4.67
C ILE A 92 -14.01 3.78 3.43
N GLY A 93 -13.13 4.76 3.65
CA GLY A 93 -12.25 5.32 2.64
C GLY A 93 -10.81 4.82 2.83
N ILE A 94 -10.04 4.94 1.75
CA ILE A 94 -8.59 4.72 1.74
C ILE A 94 -7.90 5.96 1.14
N CYS A 95 -6.75 6.32 1.69
CA CYS A 95 -5.88 7.39 1.19
C CYS A 95 -4.43 6.92 1.23
N LEU A 96 -3.58 7.45 0.35
CA LEU A 96 -2.13 7.30 0.47
C LEU A 96 -1.61 8.24 1.55
N LYS A 97 -0.76 7.71 2.42
CA LYS A 97 0.04 8.51 3.34
C LYS A 97 1.05 9.28 2.48
N THR A 98 0.81 10.55 2.25
CA THR A 98 1.86 11.42 1.74
C THR A 98 2.99 11.42 2.78
N PRO A 99 4.25 11.20 2.39
CA PRO A 99 5.33 11.54 3.27
C PRO A 99 5.18 13.04 3.51
N THR A 100 4.85 13.40 4.75
CA THR A 100 4.86 14.80 5.16
C THR A 100 6.30 15.26 4.99
N THR A 101 6.59 15.88 3.84
CA THR A 101 7.76 16.73 3.64
C THR A 101 7.53 17.95 4.52
N ASP A 102 7.76 17.79 5.81
CA ASP A 102 8.06 18.91 6.69
C ASP A 102 9.59 19.06 6.69
N ALA A 103 10.04 20.27 6.35
CA ALA A 103 11.42 20.72 6.14
C ALA A 103 12.11 20.39 4.79
N LEU A 104 11.90 21.28 3.79
CA LEU A 104 13.02 22.09 3.28
C LEU A 104 12.52 23.43 2.70
N THR A 105 12.87 24.50 3.41
CA THR A 105 12.80 25.91 3.04
C THR A 105 13.14 26.19 1.57
N PRO A 106 12.39 27.04 0.83
CA PRO A 106 12.77 27.46 -0.52
C PRO A 106 13.94 28.44 -0.43
N ALA A 107 15.17 27.93 -0.52
CA ALA A 107 16.37 28.71 -0.76
C ALA A 107 16.87 28.49 -2.20
N HIS A 108 16.01 28.79 -3.18
CA HIS A 108 16.45 29.10 -4.53
C HIS A 108 15.92 30.49 -4.87
N THR A 109 16.64 31.50 -4.40
CA THR A 109 16.60 32.84 -4.99
C THR A 109 17.26 32.73 -6.35
N GLU A 110 16.43 32.50 -7.36
CA GLU A 110 16.79 32.74 -8.74
C GLU A 110 16.96 34.25 -8.90
N SER A 111 18.19 34.69 -9.15
CA SER A 111 18.44 36.02 -9.71
C SER A 111 19.51 35.84 -10.77
N CYS A 112 19.00 35.65 -11.98
CA CYS A 112 19.72 35.76 -13.23
C CYS A 112 19.65 37.23 -13.65
N GLU A 113 20.78 37.95 -13.61
CA GLU A 113 21.13 39.19 -14.33
C GLU A 113 22.38 39.80 -13.61
N ILE A 114 23.46 40.29 -14.22
CA ILE A 114 23.64 41.10 -15.43
C ILE A 114 25.10 40.89 -15.94
N LEU A 115 25.28 40.87 -17.27
CA LEU A 115 26.56 41.01 -17.96
C LEU A 115 27.34 42.25 -17.48
N SER A 116 28.59 42.08 -17.05
CA SER A 116 29.55 43.19 -17.00
C SER A 116 30.67 42.95 -18.00
N ILE A 117 30.56 43.66 -19.12
CA ILE A 117 31.62 43.93 -20.09
C ILE A 117 32.57 44.97 -19.48
N SER A 118 33.88 44.70 -19.49
CA SER A 118 34.99 45.67 -19.55
C SER A 118 36.25 44.85 -19.83
N GLY A 119 36.87 44.92 -21.01
CA GLY A 119 37.71 46.04 -21.46
C GLY A 119 39.16 45.71 -21.08
N ASP A 120 39.95 45.18 -22.02
CA ASP A 120 41.06 45.91 -22.69
C ASP A 120 42.41 45.56 -22.01
N GLN A 121 43.12 44.56 -22.53
CA GLN A 121 44.44 44.66 -23.22
C GLN A 121 45.54 45.37 -22.42
N ASP A 122 46.64 44.64 -22.14
CA ASP A 122 48.02 45.11 -22.33
C ASP A 122 49.04 43.94 -22.13
N PRO A 123 50.31 44.04 -22.63
CA PRO A 123 50.94 42.94 -23.38
C PRO A 123 52.26 42.38 -22.78
N ILE A 124 52.65 41.16 -23.23
CA ILE A 124 53.99 40.63 -23.66
C ILE A 124 55.22 40.91 -22.72
N PRO A 125 56.10 39.93 -22.35
CA PRO A 125 57.01 39.36 -23.35
C PRO A 125 57.52 37.91 -23.27
N ARG A 126 57.87 37.48 -24.49
CA ARG A 126 58.68 36.36 -24.98
C ARG A 126 59.80 35.88 -24.03
N LYS A 127 59.93 34.56 -23.90
CA LYS A 127 61.24 33.91 -23.69
C LYS A 127 61.55 32.94 -24.82
N THR A 128 62.66 33.26 -25.46
CA THR A 128 63.40 32.58 -26.52
C THR A 128 63.83 31.18 -26.09
N GLY A 129 63.82 30.24 -27.04
CA GLY A 129 64.35 28.91 -26.87
C GLY A 129 65.88 28.87 -26.78
N GLN A 130 66.37 27.81 -26.14
CA GLN A 130 67.64 27.14 -26.39
C GLN A 130 67.41 25.65 -26.18
#